data_AF-A0A9K3K7H1-F1
#
_entry.id   AF-A0A9K3K7H1-F1
#
_cell.length_a   1.000
_cell.length_b   1.000
_cell.length_c   1.000
_cell.angle_alpha   90.00
_cell.angle_beta   90.00
_cell.angle_gamma   90.00
#
_symmetry.space_group_name_H-M   'P 1'
#
loop_
_entity.id
_entity.type
_entity.pdbx_description
1 polymer ?
#
loop_
_entity_poly.entity_id
_entity_poly.type
_entity_poly.pdbx_seq_one_letter_code
_entity_poly.pdbx_strand_id
1 'polypeptide(L)'
;MAKTEGNAAPLKLLCKRHAQEYMAAKNKNAKTSIVSRIFKAIKNSTPDEIAFVKYHDGCWYESSENGARDIISARFRDFLPDVFKSSNKSKSFKRRNRKSQLSRSNGNIQPPDVVSVDGTLSFSKDYPLDPIPINAPLELRDPDVHFYVSRKGCLGLNRSFLYPE
;
A
#
# COMPACT_ATOMS: atom_id res chain seq x y z
N MET A 1 3.18 -7.26 -0.85
CA MET A 1 2.77 -5.83 -0.96
C MET A 1 4.00 -4.97 -0.70
N ALA A 2 4.51 -4.29 -1.73
CA ALA A 2 5.67 -3.42 -1.61
C ALA A 2 5.37 -2.27 -0.62
N LYS A 3 6.22 -2.09 0.40
CA LYS A 3 6.11 -0.99 1.34
C LYS A 3 6.77 0.24 0.73
N THR A 4 5.97 1.24 0.40
CA THR A 4 6.45 2.55 -0.05
C THR A 4 6.86 3.39 1.18
N GLU A 5 8.03 3.11 1.76
CA GLU A 5 8.43 3.70 3.05
C GLU A 5 9.02 5.11 2.95
N GLY A 6 9.68 5.47 1.83
CA GLY A 6 10.45 6.72 1.73
C GLY A 6 9.66 8.01 1.95
N ASN A 7 8.44 8.12 1.41
CA ASN A 7 7.62 9.34 1.48
C ASN A 7 6.30 9.16 2.26
N ALA A 8 6.22 8.11 3.08
CA ALA A 8 5.00 7.80 3.81
C ALA A 8 4.64 8.84 4.89
N ALA A 9 5.63 9.38 5.61
CA ALA A 9 5.39 10.32 6.71
C ALA A 9 4.95 11.73 6.23
N PRO A 10 5.62 12.38 5.26
CA PRO A 10 5.17 13.67 4.72
C PRO A 10 3.77 13.58 4.09
N LEU A 11 3.53 12.51 3.31
CA LEU A 11 2.22 12.24 2.72
C LEU A 11 1.12 12.12 3.79
N LYS A 12 1.40 11.36 4.86
CA LYS A 12 0.46 11.17 5.97
C LYS A 12 0.08 12.51 6.62
N LEU A 13 1.05 13.39 6.84
CA LEU A 13 0.82 14.70 7.44
C LEU A 13 -0.03 15.60 6.54
N LEU A 14 0.31 15.67 5.24
CA LEU A 14 -0.43 16.49 4.26
C LEU A 14 -1.87 16.00 4.09
N CYS A 15 -2.08 14.69 3.94
CA CYS A 15 -3.42 14.13 3.85
C CYS A 15 -4.24 14.38 5.13
N LYS A 16 -3.63 14.31 6.31
CA LYS A 16 -4.32 14.63 7.57
C LYS A 16 -4.74 16.10 7.64
N ARG A 17 -3.86 17.02 7.22
CA ARG A 17 -4.13 18.47 7.19
C ARG A 17 -5.29 18.82 6.24
N HIS A 18 -5.35 18.17 5.07
CA HIS A 18 -6.38 18.42 4.06
C HIS A 18 -7.60 17.50 4.16
N ALA A 19 -7.71 16.67 5.21
CA ALA A 19 -8.78 15.67 5.32
C ALA A 19 -10.18 16.31 5.38
N GLN A 20 -10.33 17.41 6.12
CA GLN A 20 -11.61 18.13 6.22
C GLN A 20 -12.01 18.79 4.90
N GLU A 21 -11.07 19.44 4.23
CA GLU A 21 -11.28 20.05 2.91
C GLU A 21 -11.69 18.99 1.87
N TYR A 22 -11.03 17.83 1.90
CA TYR A 22 -11.36 16.69 1.05
C TYR A 22 -12.76 16.13 1.33
N MET A 23 -13.19 16.13 2.59
CA MET A 23 -14.53 15.70 3.00
C MET A 23 -15.61 16.70 2.57
N ALA A 24 -15.33 17.99 2.71
CA ALA A 24 -16.26 19.08 2.35
C ALA A 24 -16.46 19.22 0.84
N ALA A 25 -15.50 18.76 0.03
CA ALA A 25 -15.59 18.79 -1.42
C ALA A 25 -16.76 17.93 -1.95
N LYS A 26 -17.78 18.58 -2.52
CA LYS A 26 -18.96 17.91 -3.11
C LYS A 26 -18.63 17.24 -4.45
N ASN A 27 -17.83 17.90 -5.28
CA ASN A 27 -17.59 17.49 -6.66
C ASN A 27 -16.31 16.65 -6.80
N LYS A 28 -16.32 15.69 -7.75
CA LYS A 28 -15.13 14.89 -8.09
C LYS A 28 -13.94 15.78 -8.46
N ASN A 29 -14.18 16.84 -9.24
CA ASN A 29 -13.14 17.76 -9.69
C ASN A 29 -12.46 18.49 -8.51
N ALA A 30 -13.21 18.86 -7.48
CA ALA A 30 -12.66 19.49 -6.28
C ALA A 30 -11.74 18.52 -5.51
N LYS A 31 -12.16 17.26 -5.36
CA LYS A 31 -11.33 16.20 -4.76
C LYS A 31 -10.05 15.95 -5.57
N THR A 32 -10.17 15.86 -6.89
CA THR A 32 -9.01 15.70 -7.78
C THR A 32 -8.05 16.88 -7.67
N SER A 33 -8.56 18.12 -7.58
CA SER A 33 -7.72 19.32 -7.41
C SER A 33 -6.91 19.26 -6.11
N ILE A 34 -7.53 18.86 -4.99
CA ILE A 34 -6.85 18.69 -3.70
C ILE A 34 -5.74 17.64 -3.81
N VAL A 35 -6.04 16.49 -4.44
CA VAL A 35 -5.05 15.41 -4.65
C VAL A 35 -3.89 15.89 -5.52
N SER A 36 -4.15 16.58 -6.63
CA SER A 36 -3.13 17.14 -7.52
C SER A 36 -2.27 18.19 -6.81
N ARG A 37 -2.87 19.02 -5.95
CA ARG A 37 -2.12 20.00 -5.14
C ARG A 37 -1.15 19.32 -4.17
N ILE A 38 -1.60 18.27 -3.49
CA ILE A 38 -0.73 17.50 -2.58
C ILE A 38 0.37 16.77 -3.34
N PHE A 39 0.05 16.17 -4.50
CA PHE A 39 1.04 15.54 -5.36
C PHE A 39 2.16 16.51 -5.74
N LYS A 40 1.81 17.70 -6.23
CA LYS A 40 2.77 18.76 -6.56
C LYS A 40 3.57 19.22 -5.35
N ALA A 41 2.93 19.39 -4.19
CA ALA A 41 3.62 19.80 -2.97
C ALA A 41 4.69 18.79 -2.54
N ILE A 42 4.40 17.48 -2.63
CA ILE A 42 5.37 16.43 -2.31
C ILE A 42 6.48 16.41 -3.37
N LYS A 43 6.12 16.45 -4.66
CA LYS A 43 7.08 16.44 -5.77
C LYS A 43 8.08 17.60 -5.68
N ASN A 44 7.61 18.80 -5.31
CA ASN A 44 8.44 19.99 -5.16
C ASN A 44 9.28 19.98 -3.88
N SER A 45 8.90 19.18 -2.87
CA SER A 45 9.65 19.06 -1.62
C SER A 45 10.79 18.04 -1.68
N THR A 46 10.80 17.19 -2.70
CA THR A 46 11.79 16.12 -2.87
C THR A 46 12.91 16.53 -3.83
N PRO A 47 14.18 16.19 -3.52
CA PRO A 47 15.29 16.40 -4.45
C PRO A 47 15.06 15.60 -5.74
N ASP A 48 15.51 16.17 -6.87
CA ASP A 48 15.37 15.61 -8.22
C ASP A 48 13.91 15.34 -8.67
N GLU A 49 12.91 15.91 -7.99
CA GLU A 49 11.47 15.72 -8.26
C GLU A 49 10.95 14.27 -8.12
N ILE A 50 11.71 13.39 -7.46
CA ILE A 50 11.35 11.97 -7.28
C ILE A 50 10.61 11.80 -5.94
N ALA A 51 9.30 11.62 -5.99
CA ALA A 51 8.45 11.55 -4.80
C ALA A 51 7.76 10.20 -4.56
N PHE A 52 7.33 9.48 -5.59
CA PHE A 52 6.56 8.26 -5.40
C PHE A 52 7.34 7.09 -5.97
N VAL A 53 8.03 6.34 -5.11
CA VAL A 53 8.83 5.19 -5.54
C VAL A 53 8.22 3.89 -5.03
N LYS A 54 8.29 2.85 -5.86
CA LYS A 54 7.93 1.47 -5.51
C LYS A 54 9.18 0.61 -5.62
N TYR A 55 9.36 -0.31 -4.68
CA TYR A 55 10.43 -1.31 -4.75
C TYR A 55 9.88 -2.61 -5.35
N HIS A 56 10.52 -3.11 -6.40
CA HIS A 56 10.13 -4.33 -7.11
C HIS A 56 11.40 -5.01 -7.67
N ASP A 57 11.52 -6.32 -7.56
CA ASP A 57 12.65 -7.12 -8.10
C ASP A 57 14.04 -6.51 -7.86
N GLY A 58 14.35 -6.13 -6.62
CA GLY A 58 15.67 -5.57 -6.31
C GLY A 58 15.84 -4.09 -6.68
N CYS A 59 14.89 -3.50 -7.41
CA CYS A 59 15.01 -2.17 -8.01
C CYS A 59 13.95 -1.18 -7.50
N TRP A 60 14.32 0.11 -7.45
CA TRP A 60 13.38 1.20 -7.20
C TRP A 60 12.86 1.78 -8.50
N TYR A 61 11.54 1.88 -8.63
CA TYR A 61 10.86 2.46 -9.77
C TYR A 61 10.05 3.68 -9.33
N GLU A 62 10.09 4.74 -10.13
CA GLU A 62 9.14 5.82 -9.99
C GLU A 62 7.73 5.33 -10.35
N SER A 63 6.76 5.72 -9.53
CA SER A 63 5.34 5.49 -9.79
C SER A 63 4.83 6.54 -10.76
N SER A 64 3.99 6.12 -11.70
CA SER A 64 3.30 7.07 -12.58
C SER A 64 2.48 8.08 -11.76
N GLU A 65 2.24 9.26 -12.34
CA GLU A 65 1.45 10.31 -11.70
C GLU A 65 0.06 9.81 -11.27
N ASN A 66 -0.60 9.02 -12.13
CA ASN A 66 -1.90 8.42 -11.80
C ASN A 66 -1.79 7.48 -10.59
N GLY A 67 -0.75 6.62 -10.55
CA GLY A 67 -0.51 5.74 -9.41
C GLY A 67 -0.25 6.51 -8.11
N ALA A 68 0.51 7.61 -8.18
CA ALA A 68 0.74 8.49 -7.04
C ALA A 68 -0.55 9.13 -6.53
N ARG A 69 -1.40 9.63 -7.43
CA ARG A 69 -2.72 10.21 -7.09
C ARG A 69 -3.66 9.15 -6.47
N ASP A 70 -3.59 7.91 -6.91
CA ASP A 70 -4.34 6.80 -6.33
C ASP A 70 -3.87 6.47 -4.92
N ILE A 71 -2.55 6.49 -4.67
CA ILE A 71 -1.98 6.33 -3.34
C ILE A 71 -2.46 7.45 -2.41
N ILE A 72 -2.42 8.71 -2.85
CA ILE A 72 -2.92 9.85 -2.07
C ILE A 72 -4.42 9.68 -1.77
N SER A 73 -5.22 9.31 -2.76
CA SER A 73 -6.66 9.10 -2.63
C SER A 73 -6.99 7.92 -1.70
N ALA A 74 -6.17 6.87 -1.70
CA ALA A 74 -6.29 5.78 -0.73
C ALA A 74 -5.99 6.26 0.69
N ARG A 75 -4.96 7.11 0.88
CA ARG A 75 -4.64 7.68 2.20
C ARG A 75 -5.76 8.55 2.75
N PHE A 76 -6.42 9.36 1.93
CA PHE A 76 -7.60 10.14 2.37
C PHE A 76 -8.71 9.25 2.92
N ARG A 77 -9.01 8.14 2.23
CA ARG A 77 -10.02 7.16 2.69
C ARG A 77 -9.64 6.53 4.03
N ASP A 78 -8.35 6.31 4.27
CA ASP A 78 -7.87 5.79 5.55
C ASP A 78 -8.03 6.78 6.73
N PHE A 79 -7.97 8.10 6.47
CA PHE A 79 -8.18 9.13 7.48
C PHE A 79 -9.64 9.44 7.78
N LEU A 80 -10.55 9.08 6.89
CA LEU A 80 -11.99 9.33 6.99
C LEU A 80 -12.78 8.01 7.14
N PRO A 81 -12.52 7.20 8.18
CA PRO A 81 -13.12 5.88 8.32
C PRO A 81 -14.65 5.92 8.51
N ASP A 82 -15.16 7.01 9.08
CA ASP A 82 -16.59 7.19 9.36
C ASP A 82 -17.40 7.36 8.07
N VAL A 83 -16.79 7.99 7.07
CA VAL A 83 -17.39 8.21 5.74
C VAL A 83 -17.11 7.04 4.81
N PHE A 84 -15.89 6.49 4.84
CA PHE A 84 -15.45 5.47 3.90
C PHE A 84 -15.36 4.08 4.53
N LYS A 85 -16.32 3.22 4.18
CA LYS A 85 -16.30 1.78 4.53
C LYS A 85 -15.08 1.03 3.97
N SER A 86 -14.42 1.57 2.94
CA SER A 86 -13.23 1.01 2.30
C SER A 86 -11.94 1.27 3.08
N SER A 87 -11.96 2.13 4.11
CA SER A 87 -10.84 2.41 5.00
C SER A 87 -10.29 1.13 5.63
N ASN A 88 -8.97 1.06 5.76
CA ASN A 88 -8.28 -0.03 6.44
C ASN A 88 -8.74 -0.17 7.90
N LYS A 89 -9.07 0.94 8.57
CA LYS A 89 -9.61 0.93 9.94
C LYS A 89 -10.99 0.28 9.99
N SER A 90 -11.90 0.67 9.10
CA SER A 90 -13.27 0.15 9.04
C SER A 90 -13.29 -1.35 8.72
N LYS A 91 -12.42 -1.80 7.80
CA LYS A 91 -12.23 -3.24 7.51
C LYS A 91 -11.66 -4.01 8.70
N SER A 92 -10.63 -3.46 9.36
CA SER A 92 -9.99 -4.08 10.52
C SER A 92 -10.93 -4.18 11.72
N PHE A 93 -11.79 -3.19 11.92
CA PHE A 93 -12.83 -3.21 12.95
C PHE A 93 -13.87 -4.31 12.67
N LYS A 94 -14.40 -4.39 11.45
CA LYS A 94 -15.32 -5.46 11.05
C LYS A 94 -14.72 -6.86 11.20
N ARG A 95 -13.44 -7.04 10.84
CA ARG A 95 -12.74 -8.32 11.00
C ARG A 95 -12.61 -8.72 12.46
N ARG A 96 -12.31 -7.77 13.35
CA ARG A 96 -12.24 -8.01 14.80
C ARG A 96 -13.60 -8.37 15.39
N ASN A 97 -14.67 -7.65 15.02
CA ASN A 97 -16.02 -7.95 15.50
C ASN A 97 -16.53 -9.32 15.05
N ARG A 98 -16.24 -9.72 13.81
CA ARG A 98 -16.59 -11.08 13.33
C ARG A 98 -15.87 -12.15 14.14
N LYS A 99 -14.59 -11.97 14.45
CA LYS A 99 -13.82 -12.91 15.27
C LYS A 99 -14.35 -13.02 16.70
N SER A 100 -14.73 -11.90 17.32
CA SER A 100 -15.27 -11.90 18.69
C SER A 100 -16.68 -12.50 18.78
N GLN A 101 -17.49 -12.39 17.73
CA GLN A 101 -18.78 -13.09 17.69
C GLN A 101 -18.61 -14.61 17.53
N LEU A 102 -17.69 -15.06 16.66
CA LEU A 102 -17.36 -16.48 16.50
C LEU A 102 -16.81 -17.10 17.78
N SER A 103 -16.00 -16.38 18.55
CA SER A 103 -15.49 -16.90 19.83
C SER A 103 -16.56 -16.97 20.92
N ARG A 104 -17.66 -16.19 20.82
CA ARG A 104 -18.77 -16.21 21.79
C ARG A 104 -19.81 -17.29 21.48
N SER A 105 -19.96 -17.70 20.21
CA SER A 105 -20.91 -18.75 19.80
C SER A 105 -20.36 -20.18 19.95
N ASN A 106 -19.10 -20.36 20.35
CA ASN A 106 -18.50 -21.69 20.58
C ASN A 106 -18.87 -22.33 21.93
N GLY A 107 -19.80 -21.74 22.69
CA GLY A 107 -20.56 -22.45 23.71
C GLY A 107 -21.85 -22.99 23.11
N ASN A 108 -21.79 -24.19 22.53
CA ASN A 108 -22.95 -25.03 22.17
C ASN A 108 -23.87 -24.52 21.03
N ILE A 109 -23.40 -24.52 19.78
CA ILE A 109 -24.29 -24.54 18.60
C ILE A 109 -23.68 -25.48 17.55
N GLN A 110 -24.38 -26.57 17.23
CA GLN A 110 -24.07 -27.44 16.10
C GLN A 110 -24.00 -26.61 14.81
N PRO A 111 -23.14 -26.97 13.83
CA PRO A 111 -23.09 -26.25 12.55
C PRO A 111 -24.48 -26.24 11.91
N PRO A 112 -25.01 -25.08 11.48
CA PRO A 112 -26.27 -25.05 10.75
C PRO A 112 -26.08 -25.79 9.42
N ASP A 113 -26.95 -26.75 9.18
CA ASP A 113 -27.09 -27.42 7.89
C ASP A 113 -27.21 -26.37 6.79
N VAL A 114 -26.28 -26.43 5.83
CA VAL A 114 -26.28 -25.65 4.60
C VAL A 114 -27.46 -26.12 3.76
N VAL A 115 -28.61 -25.48 3.93
CA VAL A 115 -29.74 -25.63 3.00
C VAL A 115 -29.40 -24.83 1.74
N SER A 116 -29.04 -25.56 0.69
CA SER A 116 -28.83 -25.01 -0.65
C SER A 116 -30.18 -24.61 -1.24
N VAL A 117 -30.37 -23.32 -1.50
CA VAL A 117 -31.53 -22.79 -2.25
C VAL A 117 -30.99 -21.84 -3.32
N ASP A 118 -31.49 -22.04 -4.53
CA ASP A 118 -30.92 -21.66 -5.82
C ASP A 118 -30.68 -20.15 -6.06
N GLY A 119 -29.68 -19.84 -6.89
CA GLY A 119 -29.71 -18.62 -7.73
C GLY A 119 -28.43 -17.79 -7.85
N THR A 120 -27.47 -18.26 -8.66
CA THR A 120 -26.64 -17.45 -9.59
C THR A 120 -25.61 -16.45 -9.04
N LEU A 121 -24.33 -16.84 -9.04
CA LEU A 121 -23.25 -16.25 -9.86
C LEU A 121 -21.96 -17.07 -9.63
N SER A 122 -21.62 -17.92 -10.60
CA SER A 122 -20.42 -18.75 -10.60
C SER A 122 -19.18 -17.91 -10.93
N PHE A 123 -18.30 -17.75 -9.94
CA PHE A 123 -16.90 -17.37 -10.16
C PHE A 123 -16.05 -18.63 -9.96
N SER A 124 -15.67 -19.29 -11.05
CA SER A 124 -14.79 -20.46 -11.01
C SER A 124 -13.46 -20.11 -10.34
N LYS A 125 -13.16 -20.81 -9.25
CA LYS A 125 -11.84 -20.85 -8.61
C LYS A 125 -11.20 -22.20 -8.91
N ASP A 126 -10.70 -22.35 -10.13
CA ASP A 126 -9.70 -23.38 -10.42
C ASP A 126 -8.33 -22.71 -10.39
N TYR A 127 -7.82 -22.49 -9.18
CA TYR A 127 -6.39 -22.34 -8.97
C TYR A 127 -6.01 -23.25 -7.80
N PRO A 128 -5.38 -24.41 -8.06
CA PRO A 128 -4.77 -25.20 -6.99
C PRO A 128 -3.66 -24.36 -6.35
N LEU A 129 -3.77 -24.15 -5.04
CA LEU A 129 -2.69 -23.57 -4.25
C LEU A 129 -1.73 -24.71 -3.89
N ASP A 130 -0.61 -24.79 -4.60
CA ASP A 130 0.50 -25.63 -4.17
C ASP A 130 1.06 -25.10 -2.83
N PRO A 131 1.31 -25.96 -1.83
CA PRO A 131 1.91 -25.54 -0.57
C PRO A 131 3.37 -25.11 -0.79
N ILE A 132 3.68 -23.87 -0.40
CA ILE A 132 5.04 -23.31 -0.42
C ILE A 132 5.90 -24.05 0.61
N PRO A 133 7.08 -24.60 0.25
CA PRO A 133 7.98 -25.22 1.20
C PRO A 133 8.58 -24.20 2.19
N ILE A 134 8.57 -24.55 3.47
CA ILE A 134 8.86 -23.67 4.62
C ILE A 134 10.38 -23.40 4.83
N ASN A 135 11.28 -24.00 4.05
CA ASN A 135 12.72 -23.92 4.31
C ASN A 135 13.50 -23.30 3.15
N ALA A 136 13.39 -21.97 2.98
CA ALA A 136 14.35 -21.20 2.18
C ALA A 136 15.38 -20.53 3.12
N PRO A 137 16.70 -20.76 2.94
CA PRO A 137 17.73 -20.21 3.83
C PRO A 137 17.82 -18.68 3.72
N LEU A 138 17.92 -18.03 4.89
CA LEU A 138 18.22 -16.61 5.06
C LEU A 138 19.72 -16.38 4.86
N GLU A 139 20.16 -16.02 3.65
CA GLU A 139 21.53 -15.54 3.46
C GLU A 139 21.67 -14.02 3.67
N LEU A 140 22.60 -13.72 4.57
CA LEU A 140 23.37 -12.54 4.92
C LEU A 140 22.94 -11.16 4.36
N ARG A 141 22.68 -10.25 5.31
CA ARG A 141 22.73 -8.80 5.11
C ARG A 141 24.12 -8.30 5.48
N ASP A 142 24.84 -7.74 4.51
CA ASP A 142 26.01 -6.91 4.78
C ASP A 142 25.57 -5.45 5.05
N PRO A 143 26.14 -4.76 6.07
CA PRO A 143 25.64 -3.46 6.54
C PRO A 143 26.36 -2.21 6.00
N ASP A 144 27.12 -2.25 4.90
CA ASP A 144 27.89 -1.08 4.43
C ASP A 144 27.72 -0.79 2.93
N VAL A 145 26.72 0.04 2.55
CA VAL A 145 26.72 0.71 1.24
C VAL A 145 26.17 2.14 1.39
N HIS A 146 27.06 3.12 1.24
CA HIS A 146 26.72 4.53 1.04
C HIS A 146 26.19 4.75 -0.38
N PHE A 147 25.04 5.42 -0.52
CA PHE A 147 24.37 5.65 -1.81
C PHE A 147 24.82 6.96 -2.47
N TYR A 148 25.35 6.87 -3.70
CA TYR A 148 25.38 7.97 -4.67
C TYR A 148 24.51 7.60 -5.89
N VAL A 149 23.63 8.51 -6.32
CA VAL A 149 22.71 8.30 -7.46
C VAL A 149 23.21 9.09 -8.66
N SER A 150 23.61 8.39 -9.71
CA SER A 150 23.93 8.97 -11.02
C SER A 150 22.70 8.91 -11.94
N ARG A 151 22.45 10.01 -12.66
CA ARG A 151 21.34 10.16 -13.60
C ARG A 151 21.61 9.30 -14.83
N LYS A 152 20.71 8.34 -15.09
CA LYS A 152 20.55 7.49 -16.29
C LYS A 152 21.09 6.06 -16.15
N GLY A 153 20.18 5.10 -16.29
CA GLY A 153 20.49 3.70 -16.53
C GLY A 153 20.48 2.83 -15.27
N CYS A 154 19.89 1.64 -15.43
CA CYS A 154 19.89 0.47 -14.56
C CYS A 154 20.92 0.48 -13.41
N LEU A 155 20.49 0.09 -12.19
CA LEU A 155 21.35 -0.10 -11.01
C LEU A 155 22.36 -1.24 -11.26
N GLY A 156 23.42 -0.96 -11.99
CA GLY A 156 24.61 -1.81 -12.10
C GLY A 156 25.59 -1.48 -10.99
N LEU A 157 26.01 -2.50 -10.23
CA LEU A 157 27.18 -2.43 -9.36
C LEU A 157 28.41 -2.10 -10.20
N ASN A 158 28.97 -0.89 -10.05
CA ASN A 158 30.34 -0.64 -10.47
C ASN A 158 31.28 -0.91 -9.30
N ARG A 159 31.90 -2.09 -9.33
CA ARG A 159 33.00 -2.50 -8.46
C ARG A 159 34.30 -1.96 -9.05
N SER A 160 34.63 -0.70 -8.75
CA SER A 160 35.94 -0.14 -9.08
C SER A 160 36.88 -0.39 -7.90
N PHE A 161 37.62 -1.50 -7.93
CA PHE A 161 38.80 -1.69 -7.08
C PHE A 161 39.90 -0.75 -7.57
N LEU A 162 40.30 0.19 -6.71
CA LEU A 162 41.62 0.81 -6.71
C LEU A 162 42.52 -0.08 -5.84
N TYR A 163 43.53 -0.71 -6.45
CA TYR A 163 44.70 -1.20 -5.73
C TYR A 163 45.84 -0.17 -5.93
N PRO A 164 46.55 0.26 -4.89
CA PRO A 164 47.95 0.61 -5.02
C PRO A 164 48.84 -0.62 -4.78
N GLU A 165 49.95 -0.70 -5.51
CA GLU A 165 51.07 -1.63 -5.28
C GLU A 165 51.75 -1.39 -3.94
#